data_AF-A0A8J5U0V1-F1
#
_entry.id   AF-A0A8J5U0V1-F1
#
_cell.length_a   1.000
_cell.length_b   1.000
_cell.length_c   1.000
_cell.angle_alpha   90.00
_cell.angle_beta   90.00
_cell.angle_gamma   90.00
#
_symmetry.space_group_name_H-M   'P 1'
#
loop_
_entity.id
_entity.type
_entity.pdbx_description
1 polymer ?
#
loop_
_entity_poly.entity_id
_entity_poly.type
_entity_poly.pdbx_seq_one_letter_code
_entity_poly.pdbx_strand_id
1 'polypeptide(L)'
;MQTVTGAASILFVTCMLLAYINIKKLQLEQHRAWMIRGWIIAAHVVTMRLIGIIMAQITSRMDPYYTTTPCAVLDSMFYHNKPVVEALYPDCIGFYTGETPDQRVIIKGTSGERPDEIAASLNSAFGASAWLALLIHIIAVELYLRLTSAESERLRKVSYRWQQNAGMKDPGNAGLTAQRLGDAEPWAYPVDDQTLYDGGESFR
;
A
#
# COMPACT_ATOMS: atom_id res chain seq x y z
N MET A 1 14.24 0.13 2.93
CA MET A 1 13.36 -0.65 2.04
C MET A 1 12.57 -1.71 2.79
N GLN A 2 13.23 -2.60 3.55
CA GLN A 2 12.54 -3.71 4.23
C GLN A 2 11.36 -3.26 5.12
N THR A 3 11.49 -2.11 5.78
CA THR A 3 10.47 -1.59 6.70
C THR A 3 9.17 -1.19 6.00
N VAL A 4 9.22 -0.51 4.85
CA VAL A 4 8.00 -0.08 4.14
C VAL A 4 7.28 -1.27 3.51
N THR A 5 8.03 -2.23 2.95
CA THR A 5 7.44 -3.45 2.39
C THR A 5 6.79 -4.30 3.49
N GLY A 6 7.46 -4.45 4.64
CA GLY A 6 6.91 -5.14 5.80
C GLY A 6 5.65 -4.45 6.33
N ALA A 7 5.69 -3.13 6.51
CA ALA A 7 4.53 -2.34 6.96
C ALA A 7 3.35 -2.46 6.00
N ALA A 8 3.57 -2.27 4.70
CA ALA A 8 2.52 -2.38 3.69
C ALA A 8 1.91 -3.80 3.64
N SER A 9 2.75 -4.84 3.79
CA SER A 9 2.29 -6.23 3.82
C SER A 9 1.41 -6.51 5.03
N ILE A 10 1.82 -6.06 6.23
CA ILE A 10 1.04 -6.22 7.46
C ILE A 10 -0.31 -5.50 7.34
N LEU A 11 -0.31 -4.25 6.85
CA LEU A 11 -1.52 -3.47 6.63
C LEU A 11 -2.46 -4.17 5.65
N PHE A 12 -1.95 -4.65 4.52
CA PHE A 12 -2.73 -5.33 3.50
C PHE A 12 -3.36 -6.63 4.03
N VAL A 13 -2.57 -7.50 4.67
CA VAL A 13 -3.07 -8.77 5.24
C VAL A 13 -4.11 -8.50 6.32
N THR A 14 -3.89 -7.51 7.19
CA THR A 14 -4.85 -7.10 8.21
C THR A 14 -6.16 -6.65 7.56
N CYS A 15 -6.10 -5.82 6.52
CA CYS A 15 -7.30 -5.38 5.79
C CYS A 15 -8.06 -6.57 5.17
N MET A 16 -7.36 -7.51 4.54
CA MET A 16 -8.00 -8.69 3.95
C MET A 16 -8.65 -9.60 4.99
N LEU A 17 -7.98 -9.81 6.13
CA LEU A 17 -8.51 -10.59 7.24
C LEU A 17 -9.79 -9.95 7.80
N LEU A 18 -9.77 -8.65 8.06
CA LEU A 18 -10.92 -7.92 8.58
C LEU A 18 -12.06 -7.86 7.56
N ALA A 19 -11.76 -7.67 6.28
CA ALA A 19 -12.75 -7.73 5.20
C ALA A 19 -13.42 -9.11 5.13
N TYR A 20 -12.65 -10.19 5.29
CA TYR A 20 -13.15 -11.57 5.30
C TYR A 20 -14.05 -11.86 6.51
N ILE A 21 -13.67 -11.41 7.70
CA ILE A 21 -14.49 -11.59 8.91
C ILE A 21 -15.83 -10.85 8.77
N ASN A 22 -15.82 -9.62 8.27
CA ASN A 22 -17.03 -8.80 8.16
C ASN A 22 -18.01 -9.31 7.09
N ILE A 23 -17.53 -9.83 5.96
CA ILE A 23 -18.44 -10.44 4.96
C ILE A 23 -19.12 -11.70 5.50
N LYS A 24 -18.40 -12.51 6.30
CA LYS A 24 -18.99 -13.68 6.99
C LYS A 24 -20.01 -13.29 8.06
N LYS A 25 -19.95 -12.07 8.58
CA LYS A 25 -20.94 -11.49 9.50
C LYS A 25 -22.04 -10.69 8.78
N LEU A 26 -22.12 -10.74 7.44
CA LEU A 26 -23.08 -9.99 6.63
C LEU A 26 -23.01 -8.47 6.85
N GLN A 27 -21.85 -7.94 7.26
CA GLN A 27 -21.62 -6.49 7.40
C GLN A 27 -20.95 -5.94 6.14
N LEU A 28 -21.78 -5.57 5.15
CA LEU A 28 -21.31 -5.10 3.85
C LEU A 28 -20.55 -3.78 3.94
N GLU A 29 -20.98 -2.87 4.81
CA GLU A 29 -20.31 -1.58 5.00
C GLU A 29 -18.85 -1.74 5.46
N GLN A 30 -18.60 -2.64 6.42
CA GLN A 30 -17.27 -2.87 6.99
C GLN A 30 -16.42 -3.67 6.01
N HIS A 31 -17.01 -4.68 5.36
CA HIS A 31 -16.34 -5.39 4.27
C HIS A 31 -15.85 -4.43 3.18
N ARG A 32 -16.73 -3.54 2.69
CA ARG A 32 -16.37 -2.51 1.71
C ARG A 32 -15.24 -1.62 2.25
N ALA A 33 -15.37 -1.11 3.46
CA ALA A 33 -14.38 -0.20 4.03
C ALA A 33 -12.98 -0.85 4.15
N TRP A 34 -12.90 -2.09 4.63
CA TRP A 34 -11.64 -2.83 4.74
C TRP A 34 -11.07 -3.26 3.38
N MET A 35 -11.93 -3.63 2.41
CA MET A 35 -11.48 -3.90 1.04
C MET A 35 -10.86 -2.67 0.40
N ILE A 36 -11.51 -1.52 0.51
CA ILE A 36 -11.02 -0.26 -0.07
C ILE A 36 -9.69 0.15 0.58
N ARG A 37 -9.55 0.02 1.91
CA ARG A 37 -8.26 0.21 2.60
C ARG A 37 -7.16 -0.68 2.02
N GLY A 38 -7.43 -1.98 1.88
CA GLY A 38 -6.45 -2.93 1.35
C GLY A 38 -6.00 -2.60 -0.07
N TRP A 39 -6.93 -2.39 -1.00
CA TRP A 39 -6.60 -2.16 -2.41
C TRP A 39 -5.97 -0.79 -2.68
N ILE A 40 -6.41 0.27 -1.98
CA ILE A 40 -5.76 1.58 -2.08
C ILE A 40 -4.35 1.51 -1.49
N ILE A 41 -4.17 0.87 -0.33
CA ILE A 41 -2.81 0.68 0.21
C ILE A 41 -1.96 -0.11 -0.78
N ALA A 42 -2.45 -1.19 -1.39
CA ALA A 42 -1.67 -1.96 -2.38
C ALA A 42 -1.26 -1.14 -3.61
N ALA A 43 -2.09 -0.18 -4.03
CA ALA A 43 -1.80 0.70 -5.17
C ALA A 43 -0.58 1.63 -4.96
N HIS A 44 -0.07 1.76 -3.73
CA HIS A 44 1.13 2.58 -3.44
C HIS A 44 2.36 2.16 -4.26
N VAL A 45 2.45 0.90 -4.71
CA VAL A 45 3.58 0.40 -5.52
C VAL A 45 3.70 1.15 -6.85
N VAL A 46 2.57 1.54 -7.45
CA VAL A 46 2.55 2.28 -8.71
C VAL A 46 2.97 3.73 -8.47
N THR A 47 2.38 4.37 -7.46
CA THR A 47 2.64 5.78 -7.15
C THR A 47 4.06 6.01 -6.64
N MET A 48 4.65 5.05 -5.89
CA MET A 48 6.04 5.17 -5.47
C MET A 48 7.01 5.21 -6.65
N ARG A 49 6.70 4.58 -7.78
CA ARG A 49 7.54 4.61 -8.99
C ARG A 49 7.56 6.00 -9.59
N LEU A 50 6.38 6.63 -9.70
CA LEU A 50 6.24 8.00 -10.20
C LEU A 50 6.97 9.00 -9.30
N ILE A 51 6.77 8.90 -7.98
CA ILE A 51 7.46 9.73 -6.99
C ILE A 51 8.96 9.51 -7.06
N GLY A 52 9.42 8.25 -7.17
CA GLY A 52 10.84 7.91 -7.27
C GLY A 52 11.52 8.53 -8.48
N ILE A 53 10.87 8.54 -9.65
CA ILE A 53 11.40 9.20 -10.85
C ILE A 53 11.54 10.71 -10.63
N ILE A 54 10.51 11.35 -10.06
CA ILE A 54 10.54 12.80 -9.77
C ILE A 54 11.66 13.13 -8.79
N MET A 55 11.78 12.36 -7.70
CA MET A 55 12.81 12.55 -6.68
C MET A 55 14.21 12.38 -7.28
N ALA A 56 14.45 11.35 -8.09
CA ALA A 56 15.73 11.13 -8.77
C ALA A 56 16.14 12.31 -9.66
N GLN A 57 15.18 12.93 -10.38
CA GLN A 57 15.45 14.13 -11.19
C GLN A 57 15.81 15.34 -10.34
N ILE A 58 15.14 15.53 -9.20
CA ILE A 58 15.41 16.64 -8.28
C ILE A 58 16.81 16.47 -7.67
N THR A 59 17.14 15.29 -7.15
CA THR A 59 18.42 15.03 -6.47
C THR A 59 19.60 15.10 -7.41
N SER A 60 19.41 14.70 -8.68
CA SER A 60 20.47 14.79 -9.70
C SER A 60 20.87 16.23 -10.03
N ARG A 61 19.99 17.22 -9.82
CA ARG A 61 20.23 18.64 -10.14
C ARG A 61 20.72 19.48 -8.96
N MET A 62 20.58 18.98 -7.74
CA MET A 62 20.98 19.69 -6.52
C MET A 62 22.32 19.15 -6.02
N ASP A 63 22.28 18.15 -5.14
CA ASP A 63 23.43 17.43 -4.63
C ASP A 63 23.16 15.91 -4.80
N PRO A 64 23.81 15.26 -5.77
CA PRO A 64 23.56 13.85 -6.06
C PRO A 64 23.93 12.92 -4.91
N TYR A 65 22.99 12.07 -4.52
CA TYR A 65 23.27 11.00 -3.55
C TYR A 65 24.18 9.94 -4.14
N TYR A 66 24.93 9.26 -3.26
CA TYR A 66 25.77 8.14 -3.62
C TYR A 66 25.17 6.84 -3.09
N THR A 67 25.28 5.78 -3.88
CA THR A 67 24.82 4.44 -3.48
C THR A 67 25.94 3.42 -3.63
N THR A 68 25.96 2.43 -2.75
CA THR A 68 26.92 1.32 -2.83
C THR A 68 26.33 0.19 -3.65
N THR A 69 27.03 -0.23 -4.69
CA THR A 69 26.58 -1.26 -5.63
C THR A 69 27.63 -2.37 -5.73
N PRO A 70 27.23 -3.66 -5.65
CA PRO A 70 28.14 -4.78 -5.88
C PRO A 70 28.70 -4.80 -7.31
N CYS A 71 29.97 -5.19 -7.46
CA CYS A 71 30.61 -5.32 -8.77
C CYS A 71 29.90 -6.34 -9.68
N ALA A 72 29.32 -7.40 -9.11
CA ALA A 72 28.48 -8.35 -9.86
C ALA A 72 27.25 -7.69 -10.50
N VAL A 73 26.64 -6.71 -9.82
CA VAL A 73 25.50 -5.96 -10.36
C VAL A 73 25.98 -5.02 -11.47
N LEU A 74 27.11 -4.36 -11.29
CA LEU A 74 27.71 -3.53 -12.34
C LEU A 74 28.06 -4.32 -13.59
N ASP A 75 28.70 -5.48 -13.45
CA ASP A 75 29.00 -6.39 -14.56
C ASP A 75 27.72 -6.75 -15.35
N SER A 76 26.63 -7.04 -14.64
CA SER A 76 25.33 -7.29 -15.27
C SER A 76 24.73 -6.06 -15.98
N MET A 77 24.89 -4.86 -15.41
CA MET A 77 24.41 -3.60 -16.01
C MET A 77 25.14 -3.25 -17.31
N PHE A 78 26.40 -3.66 -17.43
CA PHE A 78 27.25 -3.44 -18.59
C PHE A 78 27.34 -4.66 -19.51
N TYR A 79 26.37 -5.58 -19.47
CA TYR A 79 26.31 -6.76 -20.35
C TYR A 79 27.57 -7.65 -20.28
N HIS A 80 28.12 -7.84 -19.08
CA HIS A 80 29.34 -8.61 -18.84
C HIS A 80 30.60 -8.06 -19.53
N ASN A 81 30.62 -6.75 -19.81
CA ASN A 81 31.75 -6.08 -20.44
C ASN A 81 32.82 -5.69 -19.40
N LYS A 82 33.65 -6.66 -19.03
CA LYS A 82 34.75 -6.50 -18.07
C LYS A 82 35.64 -5.26 -18.33
N PRO A 83 36.17 -5.02 -19.55
CA PRO A 83 37.03 -3.86 -19.81
C PRO A 83 36.38 -2.52 -19.46
N VAL A 84 35.08 -2.37 -19.73
CA VAL A 84 34.35 -1.14 -19.43
C VAL A 84 34.20 -0.96 -17.92
N VAL A 85 33.85 -2.03 -17.20
CA VAL A 85 33.67 -1.98 -15.75
C VAL A 85 35.00 -1.68 -15.04
N GLU A 86 36.09 -2.33 -15.43
CA GLU A 86 37.41 -2.07 -14.82
C GLU A 86 37.93 -0.66 -15.12
N ALA A 87 37.64 -0.12 -16.31
CA ALA A 87 38.02 1.25 -16.66
C ALA A 87 37.25 2.31 -15.84
N LEU A 88 35.97 2.05 -15.55
CA LEU A 88 35.11 2.95 -14.80
C LEU A 88 35.23 2.77 -13.27
N TYR A 89 35.49 1.53 -12.84
CA TYR A 89 35.51 1.09 -11.45
C TYR A 89 36.69 0.13 -11.23
N PRO A 90 37.93 0.64 -11.09
CA PRO A 90 39.12 -0.19 -10.90
C PRO A 90 39.04 -1.04 -9.62
N ASP A 91 38.27 -0.59 -8.63
CA ASP A 91 37.99 -1.35 -7.41
C ASP A 91 37.31 -2.70 -7.68
N CYS A 92 36.69 -2.91 -8.85
CA CYS A 92 36.06 -4.18 -9.23
C CYS A 92 37.02 -5.23 -9.80
N ILE A 93 38.32 -4.95 -9.90
CA ILE A 93 39.31 -5.94 -10.38
C ILE A 93 39.30 -7.20 -9.50
N GLY A 94 39.23 -7.04 -8.17
CA GLY A 94 39.19 -8.15 -7.21
C GLY A 94 37.99 -9.09 -7.37
N PHE A 95 36.88 -8.59 -7.91
CA PHE A 95 35.71 -9.41 -8.25
C PHE A 95 36.00 -10.34 -9.45
N TYR A 96 36.67 -9.85 -10.49
CA TYR A 96 37.01 -10.66 -11.67
C TYR A 96 38.17 -11.63 -11.44
N THR A 97 39.11 -11.31 -10.54
CA THR A 97 40.20 -12.23 -10.15
C THR A 97 39.73 -13.32 -9.19
N GLY A 98 38.54 -13.15 -8.57
CA GLY A 98 38.01 -14.05 -7.56
C GLY A 98 38.60 -13.85 -6.16
N GLU A 99 39.42 -12.82 -5.97
CA GLU A 99 40.02 -12.49 -4.67
C GLU A 99 38.97 -11.89 -3.70
N THR A 100 38.09 -11.03 -4.22
CA THR A 100 37.00 -10.40 -3.47
C THR A 100 35.67 -10.49 -4.22
N PRO A 101 34.98 -11.65 -4.19
CA PRO A 101 33.74 -11.86 -4.94
C PRO A 101 32.59 -10.93 -4.48
N ASP A 102 32.62 -10.45 -3.24
CA ASP A 102 31.61 -9.54 -2.67
C ASP A 102 31.97 -8.05 -2.77
N GLN A 103 32.93 -7.70 -3.63
CA GLN A 103 33.40 -6.32 -3.80
C GLN A 103 32.26 -5.35 -4.15
N ARG A 104 32.29 -4.16 -3.53
CA ARG A 104 31.30 -3.10 -3.71
C ARG A 104 31.99 -1.78 -4.01
N VAL A 105 31.35 -0.96 -4.83
CA VAL A 105 31.83 0.37 -5.20
C VAL A 105 30.75 1.43 -5.00
N ILE A 106 31.18 2.67 -4.86
CA ILE A 106 30.31 3.82 -4.64
C ILE A 106 30.00 4.45 -6.00
N ILE A 107 28.72 4.68 -6.27
CA ILE A 107 28.24 5.24 -7.53
C ILE A 107 27.43 6.50 -7.25
N LYS A 108 27.72 7.56 -8.01
CA LYS A 108 26.98 8.82 -7.98
C LYS A 108 25.66 8.67 -8.72
N GLY A 109 24.55 8.94 -8.05
CA GLY A 109 23.21 8.90 -8.65
C GLY A 109 22.88 10.17 -9.41
N THR A 110 23.06 10.16 -10.74
CA THR A 110 22.73 11.30 -11.61
C THR A 110 21.82 10.87 -12.75
N SER A 111 21.18 11.83 -13.42
CA SER A 111 20.28 11.61 -14.57
C SER A 111 21.05 11.42 -15.89
N GLY A 112 22.25 10.85 -15.84
CA GLY A 112 23.11 10.62 -17.00
C GLY A 112 22.58 9.53 -17.94
N GLU A 113 23.33 9.22 -18.99
CA GLU A 113 23.00 8.12 -19.93
C GLU A 113 23.45 6.75 -19.43
N ARG A 114 24.27 6.75 -18.38
CA ARG A 114 24.92 5.58 -17.81
C ARG A 114 23.95 4.76 -16.95
N PRO A 115 23.80 3.44 -17.21
CA PRO A 115 22.80 2.62 -16.52
C PRO A 115 23.06 2.54 -15.01
N ASP A 116 24.32 2.55 -14.61
CA ASP A 116 24.80 2.56 -13.22
C ASP A 116 24.42 3.85 -12.49
N GLU A 117 24.58 5.01 -13.12
CA GLU A 117 24.24 6.32 -12.55
C GLU A 117 22.72 6.48 -12.39
N ILE A 118 21.96 6.07 -13.41
CA ILE A 118 20.48 6.07 -13.38
C ILE A 118 19.99 5.15 -12.26
N ALA A 119 20.54 3.94 -12.16
CA ALA A 119 20.18 2.98 -11.13
C ALA A 119 20.51 3.53 -9.73
N ALA A 120 21.69 4.12 -9.54
CA ALA A 120 22.08 4.75 -8.28
C ALA A 120 21.11 5.88 -7.89
N SER A 121 20.70 6.72 -8.85
CA SER A 121 19.76 7.82 -8.61
C SER A 121 18.38 7.29 -8.16
N LEU A 122 17.83 6.31 -8.88
CA LEU A 122 16.54 5.70 -8.53
C LEU A 122 16.58 4.93 -7.20
N ASN A 123 17.66 4.21 -6.93
CA ASN A 123 17.84 3.46 -5.68
C ASN A 123 17.93 4.39 -4.47
N SER A 124 18.57 5.55 -4.61
CA SER A 124 18.66 6.55 -3.54
C SER A 124 17.28 7.08 -3.12
N ALA A 125 16.36 7.24 -4.07
CA ALA A 125 15.01 7.77 -3.83
C ALA A 125 13.98 6.68 -3.44
N PHE A 126 14.29 5.39 -3.63
CA PHE A 126 13.33 4.30 -3.49
C PHE A 126 12.66 4.25 -2.11
N GLY A 127 13.46 4.35 -1.03
CA GLY A 127 12.95 4.23 0.32
C GLY A 127 12.00 5.38 0.71
N ALA A 128 12.41 6.62 0.42
CA ALA A 128 11.62 7.81 0.72
C ALA A 128 10.35 7.87 -0.12
N SER A 129 10.44 7.58 -1.42
CA SER A 129 9.27 7.54 -2.31
C SER A 129 8.25 6.49 -1.91
N ALA A 130 8.69 5.31 -1.48
CA ALA A 130 7.79 4.26 -0.99
C ALA A 130 7.04 4.67 0.28
N TRP A 131 7.73 5.29 1.26
CA TRP A 131 7.08 5.78 2.48
C TRP A 131 6.10 6.91 2.20
N LEU A 132 6.50 7.88 1.37
CA LEU A 132 5.63 8.98 0.98
C LEU A 132 4.38 8.49 0.26
N ALA A 133 4.55 7.57 -0.70
CA ALA A 133 3.43 6.93 -1.38
C ALA A 133 2.50 6.22 -0.40
N LEU A 134 3.04 5.41 0.51
CA LEU A 134 2.24 4.67 1.50
C LEU A 134 1.41 5.62 2.38
N LEU A 135 2.01 6.70 2.89
CA LEU A 135 1.32 7.70 3.70
C LEU A 135 0.20 8.41 2.92
N ILE A 136 0.45 8.79 1.68
CA ILE A 136 -0.56 9.38 0.80
C ILE A 136 -1.76 8.43 0.66
N HIS A 137 -1.53 7.13 0.47
CA HIS A 137 -2.61 6.16 0.27
C HIS A 137 -3.41 5.91 1.56
N ILE A 138 -2.73 5.86 2.71
CA ILE A 138 -3.39 5.75 4.03
C ILE A 138 -4.29 6.97 4.28
N ILE A 139 -3.80 8.18 4.01
CA ILE A 139 -4.59 9.41 4.20
C ILE A 139 -5.75 9.46 3.18
N ALA A 140 -5.46 9.15 1.91
CA ALA A 140 -6.44 9.21 0.83
C ALA A 140 -7.62 8.25 1.08
N VAL A 141 -7.37 7.04 1.59
CA VAL A 141 -8.46 6.10 1.86
C VAL A 141 -9.36 6.54 3.01
N GLU A 142 -8.79 7.06 4.09
CA GLU A 142 -9.60 7.56 5.21
C GLU A 142 -10.42 8.79 4.81
N LEU A 143 -9.84 9.69 3.99
CA LEU A 143 -10.57 10.81 3.42
C LEU A 143 -11.72 10.32 2.52
N TYR A 144 -11.46 9.37 1.63
CA TYR A 144 -12.47 8.79 0.75
C TYR A 144 -13.62 8.14 1.52
N LEU A 145 -13.33 7.39 2.58
CA LEU A 145 -14.35 6.73 3.40
C LEU A 145 -15.19 7.75 4.18
N ARG A 146 -14.58 8.83 4.69
CA ARG A 146 -15.32 9.92 5.35
C ARG A 146 -16.22 10.69 4.39
N LEU A 147 -15.78 10.90 3.15
CA LEU A 147 -16.57 11.55 2.10
C LEU A 147 -17.71 10.66 1.58
N THR A 148 -17.65 9.34 1.79
CA THR A 148 -18.68 8.38 1.35
C THR A 148 -19.51 7.83 2.53
N SER A 149 -19.82 8.70 3.50
CA SER A 149 -20.62 8.35 4.69
C SER A 149 -22.05 7.94 4.36
N ALA A 150 -22.70 8.61 3.41
CA ALA A 150 -24.07 8.27 2.98
C ALA A 150 -24.16 6.85 2.39
N GLU A 151 -23.14 6.43 1.64
CA GLU A 151 -23.05 5.07 1.10
C GLU A 151 -22.83 4.04 2.22
N SER A 152 -22.05 4.39 3.24
CA SER A 152 -21.85 3.55 4.42
C SER A 152 -23.18 3.31 5.15
N GLU A 153 -23.95 4.38 5.39
CA GLU A 153 -25.26 4.29 6.03
C GLU A 153 -26.26 3.46 5.22
N ARG A 154 -26.30 3.66 3.90
CA ARG A 154 -27.14 2.86 2.98
C ARG A 154 -26.81 1.37 3.09
N LEU A 155 -25.53 1.02 3.09
CA LEU A 155 -25.07 -0.37 3.22
C LEU A 155 -25.33 -0.95 4.62
N ARG A 156 -25.34 -0.12 5.67
CA ARG A 156 -25.70 -0.56 7.02
C ARG A 156 -27.16 -0.98 7.10
N LYS A 157 -28.07 -0.22 6.48
CA LYS A 157 -29.50 -0.59 6.39
C LYS A 157 -29.71 -1.92 5.67
N VAL A 158 -29.00 -2.16 4.57
CA VAL A 158 -29.07 -3.45 3.85
C VAL A 158 -28.51 -4.58 4.71
N SER A 159 -27.37 -4.35 5.37
CA SER A 159 -26.74 -5.34 6.26
C SER A 159 -27.66 -5.71 7.42
N TYR A 160 -28.34 -4.74 8.04
CA TYR A 160 -29.31 -4.96 9.10
C TYR A 160 -30.42 -5.94 8.67
N ARG A 161 -31.05 -5.68 7.52
CA ARG A 161 -32.12 -6.54 6.98
C ARG A 161 -31.63 -7.96 6.71
N TRP A 162 -30.43 -8.11 6.13
CA TRP A 162 -29.86 -9.43 5.87
C TRP A 162 -29.56 -10.20 7.16
N GLN A 163 -29.06 -9.52 8.18
CA GLN A 163 -28.77 -10.11 9.48
C GLN A 163 -30.06 -10.51 10.21
N GLN A 164 -31.11 -9.68 10.12
CA GLN A 164 -32.43 -10.00 10.66
C GLN A 164 -33.04 -11.23 9.97
N ASN A 165 -32.99 -11.28 8.64
CA ASN A 165 -33.46 -12.44 7.85
C ASN A 165 -32.64 -13.71 8.14
N ALA A 166 -31.37 -13.57 8.50
CA ALA A 166 -30.52 -14.67 8.94
C ALA A 166 -30.73 -15.08 10.42
N GLY A 167 -31.66 -14.45 11.14
CA GLY A 167 -31.97 -14.76 12.54
C GLY A 167 -30.85 -14.39 13.51
N MET A 168 -30.02 -13.40 13.18
CA MET A 168 -28.92 -12.98 14.05
C MET A 168 -29.45 -12.21 15.27
N LYS A 169 -28.86 -12.47 16.45
CA LYS A 169 -29.31 -11.89 17.73
C LYS A 169 -29.17 -10.36 17.83
N ASP A 170 -28.20 -9.77 17.13
CA ASP A 170 -27.89 -8.35 17.19
C ASP A 170 -27.61 -7.79 15.78
N PRO A 171 -28.67 -7.57 14.98
CA PRO A 171 -28.54 -7.03 13.63
C PRO A 171 -28.08 -5.57 13.67
N GLY A 172 -27.25 -5.19 12.71
CA GLY A 172 -26.52 -3.91 12.66
C GLY A 172 -25.14 -3.97 13.35
N ASN A 173 -24.98 -4.73 14.44
CA ASN A 173 -23.77 -4.69 15.28
C ASN A 173 -22.97 -6.01 15.33
N ALA A 174 -23.29 -6.98 14.47
CA ALA A 174 -22.79 -8.34 14.58
C ALA A 174 -21.31 -8.62 14.22
N GLY A 175 -20.55 -7.64 13.72
CA GLY A 175 -19.13 -7.81 13.34
C GLY A 175 -18.17 -6.86 14.08
N LEU A 176 -17.12 -6.39 13.41
CA LEU A 176 -16.02 -5.63 14.04
C LEU A 176 -16.29 -4.12 14.02
N THR A 177 -17.48 -3.74 14.46
CA THR A 177 -17.92 -2.35 14.47
C THR A 177 -17.49 -1.61 15.73
N ALA A 178 -17.34 -0.29 15.63
CA ALA A 178 -16.98 0.57 16.76
C ALA A 178 -17.97 0.45 17.93
N GLN A 179 -19.25 0.18 17.65
CA GLN A 179 -20.27 -0.01 18.68
C GLN A 179 -20.08 -1.28 19.52
N ARG A 180 -19.33 -2.27 19.01
CA ARG A 180 -19.10 -3.53 19.70
C ARG A 180 -17.73 -3.60 20.37
N LEU A 181 -16.72 -3.00 19.75
CA LEU A 181 -15.33 -3.04 20.23
C LEU A 181 -14.87 -1.75 20.91
N GLY A 182 -15.58 -0.65 20.72
CA GLY A 182 -15.27 0.67 21.25
C GLY A 182 -16.43 1.25 22.05
N ASP A 183 -16.48 2.58 22.12
CA ASP A 183 -17.40 3.38 22.93
C ASP A 183 -18.49 4.08 22.10
N ALA A 184 -18.63 3.73 20.83
CA ALA A 184 -19.65 4.31 19.97
C ALA A 184 -21.05 3.83 20.38
N GLU A 185 -22.03 4.73 20.36
CA GLU A 185 -23.42 4.38 20.62
C GLU A 185 -23.93 3.32 19.63
N PRO A 186 -24.72 2.32 20.10
CA PRO A 186 -25.31 1.30 19.24
C PRO A 186 -26.05 1.93 18.06
N TRP A 187 -25.80 1.42 16.86
CA TRP A 187 -26.50 1.92 15.69
C TRP A 187 -27.96 1.42 15.72
N ALA A 188 -28.90 2.35 15.64
CA ALA A 188 -30.32 2.06 15.57
C ALA A 188 -30.81 2.23 14.13
N TYR A 189 -31.64 1.29 13.67
CA TYR A 189 -32.27 1.39 12.36
C TYR A 189 -33.30 2.55 12.36
N PRO A 190 -33.32 3.46 11.36
CA PRO A 190 -34.25 4.59 11.35
C PRO A 190 -35.71 4.16 11.38
N VAL A 191 -36.52 4.74 12.29
CA VAL A 191 -37.92 4.37 12.55
C VAL A 191 -38.81 4.54 11.31
N ASP A 192 -38.62 5.62 10.55
CA ASP A 192 -39.39 5.90 9.34
C ASP A 192 -39.17 4.81 8.27
N ASP A 193 -37.95 4.28 8.17
CA ASP A 193 -37.65 3.20 7.23
C ASP A 193 -38.20 1.83 7.70
N GLN A 194 -38.43 1.67 9.02
CA GLN A 194 -38.93 0.42 9.60
C GLN A 194 -40.43 0.30 9.39
N THR A 195 -41.15 1.40 9.65
CA THR A 195 -42.61 1.46 9.45
C THR A 195 -42.99 1.24 7.98
N LEU A 196 -42.21 1.77 7.04
CA LEU A 196 -42.36 1.51 5.60
C LEU A 196 -42.12 0.04 5.24
N TYR A 197 -41.16 -0.62 5.88
CA TYR A 197 -40.84 -2.03 5.64
C TYR A 197 -41.95 -2.95 6.17
N ASP A 198 -42.31 -2.81 7.44
CA ASP A 198 -43.32 -3.64 8.10
C ASP A 198 -44.70 -3.45 7.47
N GLY A 199 -45.04 -2.21 7.10
CA GLY A 199 -46.26 -1.89 6.36
C GLY A 199 -46.31 -2.59 4.99
N GLY A 200 -45.18 -2.66 4.28
CA GLY A 200 -45.06 -3.34 2.99
C GLY A 200 -45.14 -4.87 3.07
N GLU A 201 -44.70 -5.48 4.17
CA GLU A 201 -44.90 -6.92 4.43
C GLU A 201 -46.35 -7.24 4.79
N SER A 202 -47.09 -6.33 5.45
CA SER A 202 -48.52 -6.56 5.78
C SER A 202 -49.47 -6.62 4.57
N PHE A 203 -49.00 -6.17 3.39
CA PHE A 203 -49.75 -6.20 2.13
C PHE A 203 -49.47 -7.44 1.25
N ARG A 204 -48.76 -8.46 1.75
CA ARG A 204 -48.56 -9.74 1.07
C ARG A 204 -49.21 -10.92 1.78
#